data_AF-A0A3B8RI70-F1
#
_entry.id   AF-A0A3B8RI70-F1
#
_cell.length_a   1.000
_cell.length_b   1.000
_cell.length_c   1.000
_cell.angle_alpha   90.00
_cell.angle_beta   90.00
_cell.angle_gamma   90.00
#
_symmetry.space_group_name_H-M   'P 1'
#
loop_
_entity.id
_entity.type
_entity.pdbx_description
1 polymer ?
#
loop_
_entity_poly.entity_id
_entity_poly.type
_entity_poly.pdbx_seq_one_letter_code
_entity_poly.pdbx_strand_id
1 'polypeptide(L)' 'MIDIVSISLNAADPIKYSELMRVNPLLFDEVISFAKESKKYVEKVVMTAVLLDSVEIEKVRQIVEDEIGAEFRGREYF' A
#
# COMPACT_ATOMS: atom_id res chain seq x y z
N MET A 1 10.96 5.27 19.58
CA MET A 1 9.71 4.57 19.24
C MET A 1 9.24 5.13 17.92
N ILE A 2 8.63 4.31 17.06
CA ILE A 2 8.04 4.77 15.80
C ILE A 2 6.52 4.75 16.01
N ASP A 3 5.88 5.90 15.86
CA ASP A 3 4.44 6.02 16.11
C ASP A 3 3.63 5.62 14.87
N ILE A 4 4.13 6.01 13.68
CA ILE A 4 3.41 5.84 12.41
C ILE A 4 4.36 5.33 11.33
N VAL A 5 3.89 4.34 10.55
CA VAL A 5 4.54 3.88 9.31
C VAL A 5 3.62 4.21 8.13
N SER A 6 4.15 4.94 7.14
CA SER A 6 3.43 5.25 5.90
C SER A 6 4.04 4.49 4.72
N ILE A 7 3.25 3.66 4.04
CA ILE A 7 3.70 2.76 2.97
C ILE A 7 3.03 3.16 1.64
N SER A 8 3.77 3.16 0.54
CA SER A 8 3.20 3.39 -0.80
C SER A 8 2.87 2.06 -1.47
N LEU A 9 1.58 1.77 -1.66
CA LEU A 9 1.12 0.56 -2.35
C LEU A 9 0.89 0.82 -3.83
N ASN A 10 0.24 1.95 -4.20
CA ASN A 10 0.08 2.44 -5.59
C ASN A 10 -0.58 1.50 -6.63
N ALA A 11 -0.82 0.22 -6.36
CA ALA A 11 -1.45 -0.74 -7.27
C ALA A 11 -2.09 -1.90 -6.49
N ALA A 12 -3.03 -2.59 -7.11
CA ALA A 12 -3.76 -3.71 -6.51
C ALA A 12 -3.28 -5.09 -7.00
N ASP A 13 -2.26 -5.13 -7.86
CA ASP A 13 -1.70 -6.37 -8.38
C ASP A 13 -0.17 -6.28 -8.53
N PRO A 14 0.55 -7.43 -8.50
CA PRO A 14 2.01 -7.46 -8.54
C PRO A 14 2.63 -6.86 -9.79
N ILE A 15 1.98 -7.03 -10.95
CA ILE A 15 2.50 -6.57 -12.24
C ILE A 15 2.45 -5.05 -12.26
N LYS A 16 1.27 -4.46 -12.01
CA LYS A 16 1.11 -3.01 -11.99
C LYS A 16 1.92 -2.34 -10.89
N TYR A 17 2.03 -2.98 -9.73
CA TYR A 17 2.92 -2.55 -8.66
C TYR A 17 4.37 -2.47 -9.13
N SER A 18 4.87 -3.54 -9.73
CA SER A 18 6.25 -3.63 -10.21
C SER A 18 6.58 -2.56 -11.25
N GLU A 19 5.65 -2.27 -12.15
CA GLU A 19 5.78 -1.22 -13.17
C GLU A 19 5.85 0.18 -12.55
N LEU A 20 4.91 0.51 -11.65
CA LEU A 20 4.82 1.82 -11.02
C LEU A 20 5.98 2.08 -10.06
N MET A 21 6.35 1.07 -9.27
CA MET A 21 7.39 1.18 -8.25
C MET A 21 8.80 0.88 -8.79
N ARG A 22 8.90 0.34 -10.02
CA ARG A 22 10.15 -0.07 -10.68
C ARG A 22 10.93 -1.10 -9.86
N VAL A 23 10.23 -2.11 -9.39
CA VAL A 23 10.76 -3.19 -8.54
C VAL A 23 10.38 -4.56 -9.09
N ASN A 24 10.88 -5.65 -8.50
CA ASN A 24 10.48 -7.00 -8.87
C ASN A 24 9.01 -7.27 -8.48
N PRO A 25 8.17 -7.91 -9.33
CA PRO A 25 6.79 -8.29 -8.98
C PRO A 25 6.65 -9.07 -7.67
N LEU A 26 7.64 -9.89 -7.31
CA LEU A 26 7.63 -10.66 -6.06
C LEU A 26 7.58 -9.76 -4.80
N LEU A 27 7.97 -8.49 -4.91
CA LEU A 27 7.96 -7.56 -3.77
C LEU A 27 6.57 -7.02 -3.41
N PHE A 28 5.55 -7.33 -4.21
CA PHE A 28 4.16 -6.98 -3.86
C PHE A 28 3.69 -7.73 -2.61
N ASP A 29 3.89 -9.03 -2.56
CA ASP A 29 3.50 -9.84 -1.39
C ASP A 29 4.36 -9.49 -0.16
N GLU A 30 5.62 -9.13 -0.38
CA GLU A 30 6.53 -8.68 0.67
C GLU A 30 6.09 -7.34 1.28
N VAL A 31 5.63 -6.37 0.47
CA VAL A 31 5.15 -5.08 1.02
C VAL A 31 3.84 -5.24 1.79
N ILE A 32 2.96 -6.14 1.37
CA ILE A 32 1.75 -6.51 2.10
C ILE A 32 2.11 -7.18 3.43
N SER A 33 3.05 -8.13 3.40
CA SER A 33 3.53 -8.82 4.60
C SER A 33 4.19 -7.86 5.58
N PHE A 34 4.99 -6.93 5.07
CA PHE A 34 5.60 -5.87 5.87
C PHE A 34 4.56 -4.95 6.53
N ALA A 35 3.50 -4.56 5.80
CA ALA A 35 2.44 -3.75 6.37
C ALA A 35 1.68 -4.47 7.50
N LYS A 36 1.37 -5.76 7.30
CA LYS A 36 0.73 -6.61 8.31
C LYS A 36 1.60 -6.78 9.56
N GLU A 37 2.91 -6.99 9.37
CA GLU A 37 3.86 -7.14 10.47
C GLU A 37 4.06 -5.82 11.23
N SER A 38 4.14 -4.69 10.52
CA SER A 38 4.32 -3.36 11.11
C SER A 38 3.23 -3.03 12.14
N LYS A 39 1.98 -3.42 11.88
CA LYS A 39 0.86 -3.20 12.79
C LYS A 39 1.05 -3.81 14.19
N LYS A 40 1.94 -4.78 14.35
CA LYS A 40 2.25 -5.39 15.66
C LYS A 40 3.14 -4.50 16.53
N TYR A 41 3.82 -3.53 15.93
CA TYR A 41 4.88 -2.75 16.59
C TYR A 41 4.63 -1.24 16.59
N VAL A 42 3.70 -0.73 15.78
CA VAL A 42 3.39 0.71 15.70
C VAL A 42 1.91 0.97 15.92
N GLU A 43 1.59 2.17 16.42
CA GLU A 43 0.21 2.56 16.70
C GLU A 43 -0.63 2.67 15.43
N LYS A 44 0.00 3.12 14.32
CA LYS A 44 -0.71 3.37 13.07
C LYS A 44 0.11 3.00 11.84
N VAL A 45 -0.53 2.25 10.94
CA VAL A 45 -0.04 2.02 9.58
C VAL A 45 -0.98 2.73 8.60
N VAL A 46 -0.41 3.58 7.75
CA VAL A 46 -1.12 4.24 6.66
C VAL A 46 -0.57 3.71 5.34
N MET A 47 -1.43 3.21 4.48
CA MET A 47 -1.05 2.82 3.13
C MET A 47 -1.64 3.77 2.11
N THR A 48 -0.84 4.09 1.09
CA THR A 48 -1.13 5.20 0.17
C THR A 48 -1.07 4.77 -1.28
N ALA A 49 -1.89 5.41 -2.10
CA ALA A 49 -1.86 5.29 -3.54
C ALA A 49 -1.98 6.69 -4.17
N VAL A 50 -1.32 6.90 -5.31
CA VAL A 50 -1.55 8.10 -6.13
C VAL A 50 -2.86 7.92 -6.89
N LEU A 51 -3.74 8.92 -6.83
CA LEU A 51 -5.05 8.96 -7.50
C LEU A 51 -4.88 9.21 -9.00
N LEU A 52 -4.41 8.20 -9.73
CA LEU A 52 -4.30 8.20 -11.18
C LEU A 52 -5.42 7.35 -11.80
N ASP A 53 -5.95 7.77 -12.94
CA ASP A 53 -6.95 6.99 -13.71
C ASP A 53 -6.46 5.58 -14.06
N SER A 54 -5.14 5.40 -14.18
CA SER A 54 -4.50 4.12 -14.47
C SER A 54 -4.43 3.16 -13.27
N VAL A 55 -4.88 3.59 -12.08
CA VAL A 55 -4.84 2.81 -10.84
C VAL A 55 -6.27 2.52 -10.39
N GLU A 56 -6.56 1.24 -10.15
CA GLU A 56 -7.84 0.80 -9.59
C GLU A 56 -7.92 1.11 -8.09
N ILE A 57 -8.09 2.39 -7.74
CA ILE A 57 -8.01 2.90 -6.35
C ILE A 57 -8.92 2.14 -5.39
N GLU A 58 -10.12 1.75 -5.83
CA GLU A 58 -11.07 1.04 -4.98
C GLU A 58 -10.55 -0.35 -4.59
N LYS A 59 -9.90 -1.07 -5.51
CA LYS A 59 -9.24 -2.35 -5.19
C LYS A 59 -8.06 -2.15 -4.24
N VAL A 60 -7.30 -1.07 -4.43
CA VAL A 60 -6.18 -0.74 -3.51
C VAL A 60 -6.71 -0.47 -2.11
N ARG A 61 -7.80 0.30 -1.99
CA ARG A 61 -8.47 0.57 -0.72
C ARG A 61 -8.93 -0.71 -0.04
N GLN A 62 -9.56 -1.62 -0.78
CA GLN A 62 -10.01 -2.93 -0.25
C GLN A 62 -8.85 -3.77 0.28
N ILE A 63 -7.73 -3.87 -0.45
CA ILE A 63 -6.54 -4.59 0.06
C ILE A 63 -6.03 -3.96 1.37
N VAL A 64 -5.96 -2.63 1.42
CA VAL A 64 -5.45 -1.90 2.59
C VAL A 64 -6.37 -2.06 3.80
N GLU A 65 -7.67 -1.88 3.63
CA GLU A 65 -8.63 -1.84 4.74
C GLU A 65 -9.13 -3.24 5.11
N ASP A 66 -9.44 -4.10 4.15
CA ASP A 66 -10.07 -5.39 4.40
C ASP A 66 -9.03 -6.49 4.65
N GLU A 67 -7.94 -6.53 3.87
CA GLU A 67 -6.95 -7.61 3.99
C GLU A 67 -5.82 -7.28 4.99
N ILE A 68 -5.38 -6.02 5.04
CA ILE A 68 -4.28 -5.58 5.90
C ILE A 68 -4.84 -4.95 7.19
N GLY A 69 -6.00 -4.30 7.12
CA GLY A 69 -6.58 -3.54 8.23
C GLY A 69 -5.78 -2.29 8.58
N ALA A 70 -5.14 -1.66 7.59
CA ALA A 70 -4.45 -0.38 7.74
C ALA A 70 -5.34 0.77 7.26
N GLU A 71 -4.96 2.02 7.55
CA GLU A 71 -5.68 3.19 7.07
C GLU A 71 -5.28 3.49 5.61
N PHE A 72 -6.27 3.64 4.73
CA PHE A 72 -6.01 4.06 3.36
C PHE A 72 -5.97 5.59 3.24
N ARG A 73 -5.01 6.11 2.47
CA ARG A 73 -4.95 7.52 2.08
C ARG A 73 -4.56 7.70 0.61
N GLY A 74 -5.50 8.18 -0.19
CA GLY A 74 -5.23 8.65 -1.56
C GLY A 74 -4.35 9.91 -1.58
N ARG A 75 -3.49 10.02 -2.60
CA ARG A 75 -2.61 11.17 -2.84
C ARG A 75 -2.90 11.76 -4.21
N GLU A 76 -3.11 13.06 -4.27
CA GLU A 76 -3.19 13.80 -5.54
C GLU A 76 -1.85 13.76 -6.29
N TYR A 77 -1.89 13.71 -7.62
CA TYR A 77 -0.72 13.87 -8.48
C TYR A 77 -0.61 15.35 -8.89
N PHE A 78 0.53 15.98 -8.63
CA PHE A 78 0.80 17.38 -8.97
C PHE A 78 1.75 17.50 -10.16
#